data_AF-A0A5C9BPN2-F1
#
_entry.id   AF-A0A5C9BPN2-F1
#
_cell.length_a   1.000
_cell.length_b   1.000
_cell.length_c   1.000
_cell.angle_alpha   90.00
_cell.angle_beta   90.00
_cell.angle_gamma   90.00
#
_symmetry.space_group_name_H-M   'P 1'
#
loop_
_entity.id
_entity.type
_entity.pdbx_description
1 polymer ?
#
loop_
_entity_poly.entity_id
_entity_poly.type
_entity_poly.pdbx_seq_one_letter_code
_entity_poly.pdbx_strand_id
1 'polypeptide(L)'
;MNRLIAELTRLYFLPDQEWQSWQPNDNGERDYVGEGKLTPDILAEHLMAGSNVGLSLVSPAGMLRTMVISVEKGSYWDQLTVLYQGVQEDFDLPAPAISVSVEDGYQIWFSLAEPVSYQQAQVFLDALRLKYLADIPLSRLKFRPAAEVSGNADSLGVLPLMQTLTKPTERWSAFIDPSMGSMFVDETWLEMAPNLDKQAAMLAGVESIKPEDFQRVLTLLPTEATCSPAADNKLRPGSEAQQQSRKTDCRPSSSGVGGDFADPKSFLMAVMNDPDTSVHDRIEAAKALLPYFESPEG
;
A
#
# COMPACT_ATOMS: atom_id res chain seq x y z
N MET A 1 1.39 -10.34 28.20
CA MET A 1 2.57 -9.62 27.60
C MET A 1 3.50 -10.54 26.82
N ASN A 2 4.23 -11.48 27.47
CA ASN A 2 5.16 -12.39 26.77
C ASN A 2 4.52 -13.18 25.61
N ARG A 3 3.23 -13.51 25.74
CA ARG A 3 2.48 -14.19 24.68
C ARG A 3 2.27 -13.31 23.44
N LEU A 4 1.93 -12.03 23.62
CA LEU A 4 1.76 -11.10 22.50
C LEU A 4 3.06 -10.94 21.72
N ILE A 5 4.18 -10.77 22.43
CA ILE A 5 5.50 -10.66 21.83
C ILE A 5 5.87 -11.92 21.07
N ALA A 6 5.58 -13.11 21.62
CA ALA A 6 5.81 -14.37 20.93
C ALA A 6 4.99 -14.47 19.62
N GLU A 7 3.72 -14.06 19.62
CA GLU A 7 2.90 -14.07 18.40
C GLU A 7 3.36 -13.05 17.36
N LEU A 8 3.72 -11.83 17.78
CA LEU A 8 4.27 -10.80 16.89
C LEU A 8 5.58 -11.28 16.25
N THR A 9 6.48 -11.88 17.04
CA THR A 9 7.74 -12.43 16.54
C THR A 9 7.50 -13.61 15.59
N ARG A 10 6.57 -14.50 15.93
CA ARG A 10 6.21 -15.66 15.08
C ARG A 10 5.72 -15.21 13.71
N LEU A 11 4.81 -14.23 13.68
CA LEU A 11 4.10 -13.80 12.49
C LEU A 11 4.89 -12.79 11.67
N TYR A 12 5.44 -11.77 12.30
CA TYR A 12 5.80 -10.54 11.59
C TYR A 12 7.29 -10.21 11.60
N PHE A 13 8.07 -10.80 12.49
CA PHE A 13 9.48 -10.41 12.64
C PHE A 13 10.39 -11.29 11.79
N LEU A 14 11.43 -10.67 11.27
CA LEU A 14 12.56 -11.38 10.70
C LEU A 14 13.38 -12.09 11.80
N PRO A 15 14.11 -13.17 11.47
CA PRO A 15 14.99 -13.83 12.44
C PRO A 15 16.03 -12.90 13.08
N ASP A 16 16.54 -11.94 12.30
CA ASP A 16 17.42 -10.86 12.75
C ASP A 16 16.70 -9.50 12.62
N GLN A 17 15.50 -9.41 13.20
CA GLN A 17 14.70 -8.19 13.14
C GLN A 17 15.46 -6.99 13.72
N GLU A 18 15.60 -5.94 12.91
CA GLU A 18 16.13 -4.66 13.35
C GLU A 18 14.98 -3.70 13.69
N TRP A 19 15.22 -2.82 14.65
CA TRP A 19 14.26 -1.78 15.02
C TRP A 19 14.93 -0.41 15.06
N GLN A 20 14.08 0.60 14.96
CA GLN A 20 14.46 1.99 15.00
C GLN A 20 13.62 2.67 16.08
N SER A 21 14.26 3.47 16.92
CA SER A 21 13.54 4.43 17.75
C SER A 21 13.18 5.64 16.90
N TRP A 22 12.11 6.36 17.23
CA TRP A 22 11.90 7.68 16.62
C TRP A 22 11.83 8.80 17.63
N GLN A 23 12.32 9.97 17.23
CA GLN A 23 12.21 11.21 17.98
C GLN A 23 11.54 12.26 17.10
N PRO A 24 10.66 13.10 17.67
CA PRO A 24 10.13 14.24 16.94
C PRO A 24 11.28 15.21 16.66
N ASN A 25 11.51 15.52 15.39
CA ASN A 25 12.49 16.51 14.97
C ASN A 25 11.94 17.94 15.17
N ASP A 26 12.79 18.95 14.93
CA ASP A 26 12.43 20.36 15.13
C ASP A 26 11.23 20.82 14.26
N ASN A 27 10.90 20.07 13.20
CA ASN A 27 9.76 20.31 12.32
C ASN A 27 8.50 19.54 12.73
N GLY A 28 8.56 18.72 13.78
CA GLY A 28 7.48 17.83 14.22
C GLY A 28 7.33 16.56 13.37
N GLU A 29 8.27 16.28 12.48
CA GLU A 29 8.37 15.02 11.73
C GLU A 29 9.15 13.97 12.54
N ARG A 30 9.08 12.71 12.12
CA ARG A 30 9.73 11.59 12.83
C ARG A 30 11.09 11.31 12.25
N ASP A 31 12.13 11.52 13.05
CA ASP A 31 13.46 11.03 12.73
C ASP A 31 13.63 9.65 13.36
N TYR A 32 13.82 8.63 12.51
CA TYR A 32 14.08 7.28 12.96
C TYR A 32 15.59 7.02 13.09
N VAL A 33 16.00 6.47 14.22
CA VAL A 33 17.39 6.14 14.56
C VAL A 33 17.51 4.64 14.71
N GLY A 34 18.43 4.01 13.97
CA GLY A 34 18.68 2.57 14.06
C GLY A 34 19.28 2.18 15.41
N GLU A 35 18.54 1.38 16.18
CA GLU A 35 18.93 0.93 17.52
C GLU A 35 19.53 -0.49 17.52
N GLY A 36 19.50 -1.16 16.36
CA GLY A 36 20.08 -2.49 16.16
C GLY A 36 19.04 -3.61 16.26
N LYS A 37 19.42 -4.77 16.82
CA LYS A 37 18.56 -5.96 16.88
C LYS A 37 17.45 -5.80 17.92
N LEU A 38 16.23 -6.12 17.51
CA LEU A 38 15.06 -6.10 18.39
C LEU A 38 15.06 -7.36 19.25
N THR A 39 15.13 -7.18 20.57
CA THR A 39 14.93 -8.27 21.52
C THR A 39 13.51 -8.24 22.11
N PRO A 40 12.98 -9.38 22.57
CA PRO A 40 11.68 -9.43 23.25
C PRO A 40 11.60 -8.49 24.46
N ASP A 41 12.70 -8.29 25.19
CA ASP A 41 12.74 -7.44 26.37
C ASP A 41 12.59 -5.95 26.01
N ILE A 42 13.27 -5.51 24.95
CA ILE A 42 13.12 -4.15 24.39
C ILE A 42 11.67 -3.93 23.96
N LEU A 43 11.07 -4.90 23.25
CA LEU A 43 9.68 -4.78 22.83
C LEU A 43 8.71 -4.73 24.04
N ALA A 44 8.96 -5.53 25.08
CA ALA A 44 8.16 -5.51 26.30
C ALA A 44 8.22 -4.16 27.01
N GLU A 45 9.42 -3.57 27.12
CA GLU A 45 9.62 -2.25 27.72
C GLU A 45 8.86 -1.17 26.95
N HIS A 46 8.94 -1.17 25.62
CA HIS A 46 8.29 -0.16 24.80
C HIS A 46 6.77 -0.31 24.70
N LEU A 47 6.25 -1.54 24.72
CA LEU A 47 4.80 -1.80 24.81
C LEU A 47 4.23 -1.28 26.14
N MET A 48 5.01 -1.29 27.21
CA MET A 48 4.62 -0.77 28.53
C MET A 48 4.80 0.74 28.65
N ALA A 49 5.87 1.29 28.06
CA ALA A 49 6.19 2.70 28.10
C ALA A 49 5.35 3.56 27.13
N GLY A 50 4.61 2.92 26.20
CA GLY A 50 3.83 3.62 25.18
C GLY A 50 4.71 4.34 24.17
N SER A 51 5.79 3.70 23.73
CA SER A 51 6.92 4.38 23.05
C SER A 51 7.18 3.94 21.61
N ASN A 52 7.67 4.93 20.88
CA ASN A 52 8.29 5.12 19.56
C ASN A 52 9.10 3.98 18.91
N VAL A 53 8.63 2.73 18.92
CA VAL A 53 9.30 1.63 18.20
C VAL A 53 8.81 1.55 16.76
N GLY A 54 9.72 1.74 15.82
CA GLY A 54 9.55 1.45 14.42
C GLY A 54 10.25 0.16 14.02
N LEU A 55 9.53 -0.82 13.46
CA LEU A 55 10.15 -2.03 12.90
C LEU A 55 10.69 -1.76 11.50
N SER A 56 11.96 -2.10 11.24
CA SER A 56 12.46 -2.14 9.87
C SER A 56 11.88 -3.36 9.15
N LEU A 57 10.91 -3.17 8.25
CA LEU A 57 10.23 -4.26 7.57
C LEU A 57 11.12 -4.98 6.55
N VAL A 58 12.14 -4.30 6.05
CA VAL A 58 13.07 -4.80 5.05
C VAL A 58 14.44 -4.97 5.69
N SER A 59 14.97 -6.19 5.64
CA SER A 59 16.33 -6.47 6.10
C SER A 59 17.36 -5.76 5.21
N PRO A 60 18.61 -5.59 5.66
CA PRO A 60 19.71 -5.11 4.81
C PRO A 60 19.93 -5.98 3.55
N ALA A 61 19.48 -7.24 3.57
CA ALA A 61 19.52 -8.15 2.42
C ALA A 61 18.32 -7.97 1.45
N GLY A 62 17.44 -6.99 1.68
CA GLY A 62 16.27 -6.75 0.85
C GLY A 62 15.14 -7.77 1.05
N MET A 63 15.10 -8.45 2.20
CA MET A 63 14.14 -9.51 2.50
C MET A 63 13.14 -9.05 3.57
N LEU A 64 11.89 -9.48 3.49
CA LEU A 64 10.84 -9.13 4.44
C LEU A 64 9.93 -10.33 4.76
N ARG A 65 9.28 -10.28 5.94
CA ARG A 65 8.25 -11.26 6.34
C ARG A 65 6.86 -10.66 6.53
N THR A 66 6.75 -9.34 6.46
CA THR A 66 5.51 -8.62 6.76
C THR A 66 5.20 -7.62 5.68
N MET A 67 3.96 -7.64 5.23
CA MET A 67 3.40 -6.62 4.35
C MET A 67 2.16 -6.04 5.00
N VAL A 68 1.97 -4.74 4.90
CA VAL A 68 0.83 -4.03 5.46
C VAL A 68 0.25 -3.08 4.44
N ILE A 69 -1.06 -3.16 4.23
CA ILE A 69 -1.82 -2.15 3.49
C ILE A 69 -2.60 -1.35 4.51
N SER A 70 -2.40 -0.04 4.53
CA SER A 70 -3.18 0.88 5.35
C SER A 70 -4.11 1.70 4.48
N VAL A 71 -5.34 1.86 4.93
CA VAL A 71 -6.38 2.67 4.29
C VAL A 71 -6.77 3.76 5.26
N GLU A 72 -6.60 5.01 4.82
CA GLU A 72 -6.89 6.18 5.65
C GLU A 72 -8.34 6.13 6.21
N LYS A 73 -8.51 6.63 7.44
CA LYS A 73 -9.79 6.71 8.14
C LYS A 73 -10.95 7.20 7.25
N GLY A 74 -12.12 6.58 7.41
CA GLY A 74 -13.32 6.87 6.64
C GLY A 74 -14.08 5.61 6.21
N SER A 75 -15.07 5.77 5.34
CA SER A 75 -16.02 4.73 4.90
C SER A 75 -15.44 3.63 4.00
N TYR A 76 -14.12 3.40 4.01
CA TYR A 76 -13.45 2.40 3.16
C TYR A 76 -13.40 0.99 3.78
N TRP A 77 -14.12 0.77 4.87
CA TRP A 77 -14.22 -0.52 5.54
C TRP A 77 -14.77 -1.62 4.62
N ASP A 78 -15.73 -1.28 3.77
CA ASP A 78 -16.33 -2.24 2.84
C ASP A 78 -15.30 -2.77 1.84
N GLN A 79 -14.47 -1.90 1.27
CA GLN A 79 -13.39 -2.29 0.36
C GLN A 79 -12.32 -3.12 1.08
N LEU A 80 -12.00 -2.80 2.33
CA LEU A 80 -11.08 -3.61 3.13
C LEU A 80 -11.66 -5.00 3.40
N THR A 81 -12.97 -5.10 3.63
CA THR A 81 -13.67 -6.37 3.82
C THR A 81 -13.65 -7.20 2.54
N VAL A 82 -13.87 -6.58 1.39
CA VAL A 82 -13.75 -7.23 0.07
C VAL A 82 -12.33 -7.76 -0.15
N LEU A 83 -11.30 -6.97 0.17
CA LEU A 83 -9.92 -7.43 0.12
C LEU A 83 -9.67 -8.61 1.08
N TYR A 84 -10.14 -8.51 2.33
CA TYR A 84 -9.98 -9.55 3.34
C TYR A 84 -10.60 -10.89 2.92
N GLN A 85 -11.81 -10.84 2.34
CA GLN A 85 -12.52 -12.02 1.83
C GLN A 85 -11.87 -12.55 0.55
N GLY A 86 -11.60 -11.67 -0.42
CA GLY A 86 -11.01 -12.05 -1.71
C GLY A 86 -9.62 -12.68 -1.58
N VAL A 87 -8.81 -12.26 -0.59
CA VAL A 87 -7.54 -12.92 -0.28
C VAL A 87 -7.74 -14.39 0.10
N GLN A 88 -8.80 -14.71 0.83
CA GLN A 88 -9.09 -16.09 1.25
C GLN A 88 -9.81 -16.88 0.15
N GLU A 89 -10.81 -16.27 -0.49
CA GLU A 89 -11.67 -16.97 -1.46
C GLU A 89 -11.01 -17.13 -2.83
N ASP A 90 -10.42 -16.08 -3.38
CA ASP A 90 -9.83 -16.12 -4.73
C ASP A 90 -8.45 -16.79 -4.73
N PHE A 91 -7.71 -16.62 -3.62
CA PHE A 91 -6.31 -17.02 -3.55
C PHE A 91 -6.04 -18.14 -2.55
N ASP A 92 -7.04 -18.63 -1.81
CA ASP A 92 -6.87 -19.68 -0.80
C ASP A 92 -5.71 -19.36 0.17
N LEU A 93 -5.56 -18.07 0.50
CA LEU A 93 -4.55 -17.60 1.45
C LEU A 93 -5.12 -17.59 2.87
N PRO A 94 -4.27 -17.74 3.89
CA PRO A 94 -4.70 -17.60 5.27
C PRO A 94 -5.27 -16.22 5.56
N ALA A 95 -6.22 -16.17 6.49
CA ALA A 95 -6.85 -14.94 6.96
C ALA A 95 -5.79 -13.94 7.48
N PRO A 96 -5.64 -12.76 6.87
CA PRO A 96 -4.72 -11.74 7.36
C PRO A 96 -5.24 -11.12 8.67
N ALA A 97 -4.36 -10.48 9.45
CA ALA A 97 -4.82 -9.76 10.64
C ALA A 97 -5.30 -8.36 10.26
N ILE A 98 -6.29 -7.82 10.99
CA ILE A 98 -6.77 -6.45 10.82
C ILE A 98 -6.47 -5.65 12.09
N SER A 99 -5.99 -4.42 11.93
CA SER A 99 -5.82 -3.47 13.03
C SER A 99 -6.38 -2.11 12.70
N VAL A 100 -6.65 -1.34 13.74
CA VAL A 100 -6.98 0.09 13.67
C VAL A 100 -5.78 0.89 14.16
N SER A 101 -5.50 1.99 13.48
CA SER A 101 -4.41 2.92 13.76
C SER A 101 -4.93 4.34 13.87
N VAL A 102 -4.45 5.05 14.89
CA VAL A 102 -4.76 6.46 15.13
C VAL A 102 -4.35 7.34 13.95
N GLU A 103 -3.25 6.99 13.28
CA GLU A 103 -2.67 7.78 12.20
C GLU A 103 -3.04 7.29 10.81
N ASP A 104 -3.01 5.97 10.63
CA ASP A 104 -3.08 5.34 9.31
C ASP A 104 -4.44 4.73 8.99
N GLY A 105 -5.41 4.82 9.90
CA GLY A 105 -6.75 4.27 9.70
C GLY A 105 -6.78 2.75 9.88
N TYR A 106 -7.46 2.06 8.98
CA TYR A 106 -7.47 0.59 8.99
C TYR A 106 -6.19 0.03 8.39
N GLN A 107 -5.72 -1.09 8.92
CA GLN A 107 -4.55 -1.78 8.39
C GLN A 107 -4.84 -3.26 8.29
N ILE A 108 -4.42 -3.86 7.17
CA ILE A 108 -4.47 -5.30 6.94
C ILE A 108 -3.03 -5.83 6.83
N TRP A 109 -2.74 -6.88 7.60
CA TRP A 109 -1.40 -7.39 7.85
C TRP A 109 -1.27 -8.79 7.29
N PHE A 110 -0.32 -8.94 6.39
CA PHE A 110 0.05 -10.22 5.80
C PHE A 110 1.34 -10.73 6.45
N SER A 111 1.27 -11.94 6.99
CA SER A 111 2.41 -12.65 7.56
C SER A 111 2.93 -13.66 6.54
N LEU A 112 4.25 -13.68 6.32
CA LEU A 112 4.91 -14.64 5.44
C LEU A 112 5.72 -15.65 6.28
N ALA A 113 5.56 -16.94 5.96
CA ALA A 113 6.24 -18.02 6.68
C ALA A 113 7.76 -17.94 6.47
N GLU A 114 8.19 -17.66 5.24
CA GLU A 114 9.58 -17.46 4.87
C GLU A 114 9.81 -16.03 4.38
N PRO A 115 11.00 -15.45 4.59
CA PRO A 115 11.33 -14.14 4.03
C PRO A 115 11.26 -14.15 2.51
N VAL A 116 10.61 -13.15 1.90
CA VAL A 116 10.53 -12.95 0.45
C VAL A 116 11.30 -11.69 0.06
N SER A 117 11.67 -11.58 -1.22
CA SER A 117 12.36 -10.39 -1.71
C SER A 117 11.42 -9.19 -1.74
N TYR A 118 11.99 -8.00 -1.50
CA TYR A 118 11.29 -6.73 -1.61
C TYR A 118 10.51 -6.59 -2.92
N GLN A 119 11.11 -6.96 -4.05
CA GLN A 119 10.48 -6.88 -5.36
C GLN A 119 9.24 -7.79 -5.47
N GLN A 120 9.30 -9.01 -4.95
CA GLN A 120 8.16 -9.94 -4.94
C GLN A 120 7.01 -9.39 -4.10
N ALA A 121 7.32 -8.79 -2.94
CA ALA A 121 6.31 -8.15 -2.10
C ALA A 121 5.64 -6.96 -2.77
N GLN A 122 6.40 -6.10 -3.48
CA GLN A 122 5.82 -4.98 -4.24
C GLN A 122 4.84 -5.49 -5.31
N VAL A 123 5.25 -6.48 -6.10
CA VAL A 123 4.38 -7.06 -7.16
C VAL A 123 3.09 -7.62 -6.56
N PHE A 124 3.18 -8.31 -5.42
CA PHE A 124 2.01 -8.83 -4.72
C PHE A 124 1.07 -7.71 -4.25
N LEU A 125 1.61 -6.69 -3.59
CA LEU A 125 0.84 -5.55 -3.07
C LEU A 125 0.18 -4.73 -4.19
N ASP A 126 0.92 -4.46 -5.26
CA ASP A 126 0.40 -3.74 -6.43
C ASP A 126 -0.74 -4.50 -7.11
N ALA A 127 -0.65 -5.82 -7.19
CA ALA A 127 -1.70 -6.61 -7.79
C ALA A 127 -2.96 -6.69 -6.91
N LEU A 128 -2.81 -6.82 -5.58
CA LEU A 128 -3.95 -6.69 -4.65
C LEU A 128 -4.61 -5.32 -4.75
N ARG A 129 -3.80 -4.26 -4.89
CA ARG A 129 -4.28 -2.90 -5.10
C ARG A 129 -5.10 -2.80 -6.39
N LEU A 130 -4.59 -3.30 -7.51
CA LEU A 130 -5.28 -3.24 -8.80
C LEU A 130 -6.56 -4.08 -8.83
N LYS A 131 -6.61 -5.20 -8.09
CA LYS A 131 -7.77 -6.09 -8.08
C LYS A 131 -8.89 -5.61 -7.14
N TYR A 132 -8.54 -5.19 -5.91
CA TYR A 132 -9.53 -4.92 -4.86
C TYR A 132 -9.62 -3.46 -4.42
N LEU A 133 -8.56 -2.67 -4.63
CA LEU A 133 -8.47 -1.29 -4.14
C LEU A 133 -8.34 -0.27 -5.28
N ALA A 134 -8.70 -0.64 -6.52
CA ALA A 134 -8.58 0.23 -7.68
C ALA A 134 -9.43 1.51 -7.56
N ASP A 135 -10.54 1.43 -6.83
CA ASP A 135 -11.47 2.54 -6.62
C ASP A 135 -11.00 3.53 -5.54
N ILE A 136 -9.97 3.19 -4.75
CA ILE A 136 -9.46 4.05 -3.68
C ILE A 136 -8.29 4.89 -4.23
N PRO A 137 -8.32 6.23 -4.07
CA PRO A 137 -7.19 7.06 -4.48
C PRO A 137 -5.90 6.66 -3.78
N LEU A 138 -4.79 6.60 -4.52
CA LEU A 138 -3.46 6.26 -3.97
C LEU A 138 -3.05 7.14 -2.79
N SER A 139 -3.49 8.41 -2.75
CA SER A 139 -3.22 9.32 -1.63
C SER A 139 -3.85 8.88 -0.31
N ARG A 140 -4.85 7.99 -0.35
CA ARG A 140 -5.56 7.41 0.81
C ARG A 140 -5.03 6.03 1.20
N LEU A 141 -4.11 5.47 0.41
CA LEU A 141 -3.53 4.15 0.64
C LEU A 141 -2.05 4.31 1.02
N LYS A 142 -1.61 3.52 2.00
CA LYS A 142 -0.19 3.39 2.33
C LYS A 142 0.19 1.93 2.28
N PHE A 143 1.13 1.62 1.40
CA PHE A 143 1.70 0.28 1.26
C PHE A 143 3.01 0.21 2.02
N ARG A 144 3.18 -0.83 2.83
CA ARG A 144 4.40 -1.07 3.58
C ARG A 144 4.88 -2.51 3.34
N PRO A 145 6.15 -2.71 2.97
CA PRO A 145 7.15 -1.67 2.71
C PRO A 145 6.82 -0.90 1.40
N ALA A 146 7.15 0.39 1.32
CA ALA A 146 6.88 1.20 0.10
C ALA A 146 8.12 1.27 -0.80
N ALA A 147 7.92 1.53 -2.10
CA ALA A 147 9.00 1.96 -3.00
C ALA A 147 9.42 3.38 -2.69
N GLU A 148 10.73 3.65 -2.76
CA GLU A 148 11.30 4.99 -2.63
C GLU A 148 10.67 5.91 -3.69
N VAL A 149 9.59 6.58 -3.32
CA VAL A 149 8.95 7.60 -4.15
C VAL A 149 9.00 8.89 -3.36
N SER A 150 10.06 9.65 -3.65
CA SER A 150 10.31 11.05 -3.30
C SER A 150 10.13 11.46 -1.82
N GLY A 151 11.27 11.70 -1.16
CA GLY A 151 11.41 12.76 -0.16
C GLY A 151 11.24 12.36 1.31
N ASN A 152 10.44 11.34 1.64
CA ASN A 152 10.25 10.85 3.02
C ASN A 152 10.54 9.35 3.14
N ALA A 153 11.68 8.92 2.59
CA ALA A 153 12.11 7.52 2.48
C ALA A 153 12.23 6.82 3.86
N ASP A 154 12.58 7.55 4.92
CA ASP A 154 12.89 6.95 6.22
C ASP A 154 11.65 6.46 7.00
N SER A 155 10.43 6.86 6.60
CA SER A 155 9.20 6.54 7.36
C SER A 155 8.36 5.37 6.82
N LEU A 156 8.67 4.82 5.63
CA LEU A 156 7.81 3.82 4.96
C LEU A 156 8.39 2.41 4.92
N GLY A 157 9.70 2.25 5.12
CA GLY A 157 10.30 0.97 5.48
C GLY A 157 10.08 0.60 6.94
N VAL A 158 9.56 1.55 7.73
CA VAL A 158 9.45 1.45 9.18
C VAL A 158 7.99 1.37 9.59
N LEU A 159 7.65 0.36 10.38
CA LEU A 159 6.29 0.14 10.86
C LEU A 159 6.19 0.42 12.36
N PRO A 160 5.50 1.51 12.77
CA PRO A 160 5.29 1.80 14.18
C PRO A 160 4.36 0.75 14.80
N LEU A 161 4.82 0.04 15.83
CA LEU A 161 3.99 -0.91 16.57
C LEU A 161 3.15 -0.21 17.63
N MET A 162 1.86 -0.55 17.67
CA MET A 162 0.85 -0.12 18.66
C MET A 162 1.08 1.31 19.19
N GLN A 163 0.74 2.29 18.35
CA GLN A 163 0.92 3.69 18.70
C GLN A 163 -0.05 4.13 19.82
N THR A 164 0.48 4.98 20.70
CA THR A 164 -0.29 5.84 21.59
C THR A 164 -0.14 7.28 21.12
N LEU A 165 -1.25 7.99 20.89
CA LEU A 165 -1.18 9.45 20.76
C LEU A 165 -1.37 10.05 22.14
N THR A 166 -0.28 10.46 22.78
CA THR A 166 -0.36 11.06 24.10
C THR A 166 -0.74 12.54 24.00
N LYS A 167 -2.05 12.79 24.15
CA LYS A 167 -2.77 14.03 24.55
C LYS A 167 -3.29 14.97 23.46
N PRO A 168 -4.53 15.52 23.67
CA PRO A 168 -5.34 15.45 24.90
C PRO A 168 -6.26 14.22 25.03
N THR A 169 -6.41 13.41 23.98
CA THR A 169 -7.31 12.25 23.95
C THR A 169 -6.49 10.96 23.95
N GLU A 170 -6.69 10.08 24.91
CA GLU A 170 -6.04 8.76 24.98
C GLU A 170 -6.57 7.87 23.85
N ARG A 171 -5.85 7.82 22.72
CA ARG A 171 -6.21 7.02 21.55
C ARG A 171 -5.17 5.92 21.34
N TRP A 172 -5.67 4.71 21.11
CA TRP A 172 -4.85 3.50 21.03
C TRP A 172 -5.08 2.76 19.72
N SER A 173 -3.99 2.32 19.09
CA SER A 173 -4.00 1.38 17.97
C SER A 173 -4.08 -0.06 18.48
N ALA A 174 -4.83 -0.93 17.80
CA ALA A 174 -5.02 -2.33 18.22
C ALA A 174 -5.44 -3.24 17.07
N PHE A 175 -5.12 -4.53 17.17
CA PHE A 175 -5.73 -5.57 16.34
C PHE A 175 -7.20 -5.74 16.72
N ILE A 176 -8.04 -5.89 15.71
CA ILE A 176 -9.49 -6.03 15.86
C ILE A 176 -9.96 -7.30 15.16
N ASP A 177 -11.11 -7.80 15.60
CA ASP A 177 -11.82 -8.84 14.87
C ASP A 177 -12.41 -8.24 13.58
N PRO A 178 -12.26 -8.89 12.41
CA PRO A 178 -12.85 -8.40 11.16
C PRO A 178 -14.36 -8.16 11.26
N SER A 179 -15.11 -8.93 12.05
CA SER A 179 -16.55 -8.71 12.25
C SER A 179 -16.89 -7.41 12.97
N MET A 180 -15.92 -6.81 13.66
CA MET A 180 -16.08 -5.58 14.45
C MET A 180 -15.64 -4.32 13.71
N GLY A 181 -15.08 -4.44 12.50
CA GLY A 181 -14.48 -3.30 11.81
C GLY A 181 -15.46 -2.17 11.51
N SER A 182 -16.72 -2.46 11.20
CA SER A 182 -17.76 -1.44 10.96
C SER A 182 -17.96 -0.46 12.13
N MET A 183 -17.57 -0.82 13.36
CA MET A 183 -17.67 0.05 14.53
C MET A 183 -16.62 1.17 14.55
N PHE A 184 -15.59 1.09 13.71
CA PHE A 184 -14.42 1.99 13.72
C PHE A 184 -14.40 2.93 12.50
N VAL A 185 -15.50 3.01 11.73
CA VAL A 185 -15.55 3.75 10.45
C VAL A 185 -15.29 5.25 10.65
N ASP A 186 -15.89 5.82 11.70
CA ASP A 186 -15.70 7.23 12.05
C ASP A 186 -14.40 7.43 12.84
N GLU A 187 -14.08 6.47 13.71
CA GLU A 187 -12.99 6.56 14.69
C GLU A 187 -12.13 5.28 14.66
N THR A 188 -11.02 5.32 13.92
CA THR A 188 -10.10 4.17 13.77
C THR A 188 -9.13 4.03 14.95
N TRP A 189 -9.65 4.11 16.18
CA TRP A 189 -8.86 3.97 17.41
C TRP A 189 -9.71 3.40 18.55
N LEU A 190 -9.03 2.93 19.60
CA LEU A 190 -9.67 2.63 20.88
C LEU A 190 -9.49 3.81 21.85
N GLU A 191 -10.53 4.08 22.64
CA GLU A 191 -10.48 5.05 23.75
C GLU A 191 -9.76 4.51 25.00
N MET A 192 -9.50 3.20 25.04
CA MET A 192 -8.85 2.52 26.15
C MET A 192 -7.71 1.65 25.64
N ALA A 193 -6.70 1.46 26.50
CA ALA A 193 -5.58 0.58 26.20
C ALA A 193 -6.06 -0.84 25.87
N PRO A 194 -5.60 -1.44 24.76
CA PRO A 194 -6.01 -2.78 24.39
C PRO A 194 -5.49 -3.80 25.41
N ASN A 195 -6.33 -4.79 25.72
CA ASN A 195 -5.90 -5.90 26.56
C ASN A 195 -4.90 -6.78 25.80
N LEU A 196 -3.64 -6.80 26.25
CA LEU A 196 -2.53 -7.48 25.57
C LEU A 196 -2.75 -8.99 25.42
N ASP A 197 -3.45 -9.65 26.36
CA ASP A 197 -3.70 -11.08 26.27
C ASP A 197 -4.82 -11.39 25.26
N LYS A 198 -5.81 -10.51 25.13
CA LYS A 198 -6.82 -10.60 24.06
C LYS A 198 -6.18 -10.37 22.68
N GLN A 199 -5.28 -9.39 22.57
CA GLN A 199 -4.51 -9.14 21.35
C GLN A 199 -3.69 -10.38 20.95
N ALA A 200 -3.00 -10.99 21.92
CA ALA A 200 -2.25 -12.22 21.69
C ALA A 200 -3.15 -13.38 21.25
N ALA A 201 -4.34 -13.53 21.85
CA ALA A 201 -5.28 -14.58 21.47
C ALA A 201 -5.81 -14.40 20.04
N MET A 202 -6.06 -13.16 19.60
CA MET A 202 -6.46 -12.87 18.22
C MET A 202 -5.34 -13.26 17.24
N LEU A 203 -4.09 -12.85 17.52
CA LEU A 203 -2.95 -13.18 16.66
C LEU A 203 -2.58 -14.67 16.68
N ALA A 204 -2.86 -15.39 17.77
CA ALA A 204 -2.61 -16.82 17.84
C ALA A 204 -3.44 -17.63 16.82
N GLY A 205 -4.60 -17.11 16.38
CA GLY A 205 -5.41 -17.70 15.32
C GLY A 205 -4.98 -17.32 13.90
N VAL A 206 -4.03 -16.38 13.75
CA VAL A 206 -3.53 -15.93 12.45
C VAL A 206 -2.42 -16.87 11.98
N GLU A 207 -2.49 -17.24 10.71
CA GLU A 207 -1.51 -18.10 10.05
C GLU A 207 -0.63 -17.31 9.08
N SER A 208 0.60 -17.79 8.90
CA SER A 208 1.53 -17.22 7.93
C SER A 208 1.30 -17.84 6.55
N ILE A 209 1.33 -17.02 5.51
CA ILE A 209 1.28 -17.45 4.12
C ILE A 209 2.52 -18.30 3.82
N LYS A 210 2.29 -19.53 3.33
CA LYS A 210 3.37 -20.43 2.94
C LYS A 210 4.04 -19.97 1.64
N PRO A 211 5.33 -20.29 1.44
CA PRO A 211 6.04 -19.89 0.22
C PRO A 211 5.37 -20.43 -1.06
N GLU A 212 4.84 -21.64 -1.03
CA GLU A 212 4.13 -22.27 -2.15
C GLU A 212 2.86 -21.51 -2.54
N ASP A 213 2.06 -21.10 -1.57
CA ASP A 213 0.85 -20.30 -1.80
C ASP A 213 1.19 -18.90 -2.30
N PHE A 214 2.21 -18.27 -1.72
CA PHE A 214 2.66 -16.95 -2.15
C PHE A 214 3.13 -16.95 -3.62
N GLN A 215 3.95 -17.94 -4.02
CA GLN A 215 4.39 -18.08 -5.41
C GLN A 215 3.24 -18.40 -6.37
N ARG A 216 2.28 -19.22 -5.94
CA ARG A 216 1.06 -19.48 -6.72
C ARG A 216 0.29 -18.19 -6.99
N VAL A 217 0.10 -17.35 -5.99
CA VAL A 217 -0.61 -16.08 -6.17
C VAL A 217 0.18 -15.13 -7.07
N LEU A 218 1.49 -15.03 -6.90
CA LEU A 218 2.36 -14.23 -7.78
C LEU A 218 2.32 -14.67 -9.26
N THR A 219 2.00 -15.92 -9.57
CA THR A 219 1.85 -16.38 -10.96
C THR A 219 0.44 -16.17 -11.51
N LEU A 220 -0.59 -16.17 -10.66
CA LEU A 220 -1.98 -15.89 -11.03
C LEU A 220 -2.20 -14.40 -11.32
N LEU A 221 -1.67 -13.52 -10.46
CA LEU A 221 -1.91 -12.07 -10.50
C LEU A 221 -1.51 -11.36 -11.82
N PRO A 222 -0.37 -11.68 -12.49
CA PRO A 222 -0.01 -11.08 -13.78
C PRO A 222 -0.95 -11.48 -14.92
N THR A 223 -1.57 -12.66 -14.82
CA THR A 223 -2.39 -13.25 -15.88
C THR A 223 -3.81 -12.69 -15.85
N GLU A 224 -4.35 -12.38 -14.68
CA GLU A 224 -5.69 -11.78 -14.54
C GLU A 224 -5.72 -10.31 -14.97
N ALA A 225 -4.64 -9.55 -14.76
CA ALA A 225 -4.53 -8.16 -15.21
C ALA A 225 -4.54 -8.00 -16.74
N THR A 226 -4.35 -9.08 -17.51
CA THR A 226 -4.40 -9.09 -18.97
C THR A 226 -5.65 -9.75 -19.57
N CYS A 227 -6.51 -10.37 -18.76
CA CYS A 227 -7.72 -11.04 -19.24
C CYS A 227 -9.00 -10.34 -18.75
N SER A 228 -9.30 -9.17 -19.31
CA SER A 228 -10.71 -8.81 -19.52
C SER A 228 -11.30 -9.74 -20.58
N PRO A 229 -12.50 -10.33 -20.37
CA PRO A 229 -13.09 -11.19 -21.38
C PRO A 229 -13.51 -10.31 -22.55
N ALA A 230 -12.75 -10.36 -23.64
CA ALA A 230 -13.24 -9.90 -24.93
C ALA A 230 -14.53 -10.69 -25.21
N ALA A 231 -15.63 -9.95 -25.27
CA ALA A 231 -16.94 -10.48 -25.52
C ALA A 231 -16.92 -11.42 -26.73
N ASP A 232 -17.37 -12.64 -26.43
CA ASP A 232 -17.63 -13.77 -27.29
C ASP A 232 -18.43 -13.34 -28.54
N ASN A 233 -17.76 -13.08 -29.65
CA ASN A 233 -18.43 -12.87 -30.94
C ASN A 233 -18.28 -14.13 -31.79
N LYS A 234 -19.30 -14.98 -31.67
CA LYS A 234 -19.59 -16.16 -32.48
C LYS A 234 -19.10 -16.05 -33.92
N LEU A 235 -18.23 -16.98 -34.30
CA LEU A 235 -18.02 -17.37 -35.68
C LEU A 235 -19.34 -17.83 -36.31
N ARG A 236 -19.71 -17.20 -37.43
CA ARG A 236 -20.65 -17.74 -38.42
C ARG A 236 -20.02 -17.53 -39.80
N PRO A 237 -19.79 -18.58 -40.61
CA PRO A 237 -19.34 -18.41 -41.98
C PRO A 237 -20.57 -18.25 -42.89
N GLY A 238 -20.53 -17.28 -43.81
CA GLY A 238 -21.54 -17.18 -44.85
C GLY A 238 -21.59 -15.85 -45.60
N SER A 239 -21.16 -15.92 -46.86
CA SER A 239 -21.57 -15.11 -48.01
C SER A 239 -20.79 -13.83 -48.35
N GLU A 240 -20.06 -13.97 -49.46
CA GLU A 240 -19.45 -12.92 -50.28
C GLU A 240 -20.50 -12.07 -51.03
N ALA A 241 -20.02 -10.90 -51.45
CA ALA A 241 -20.54 -9.95 -52.46
C ALA A 241 -21.62 -8.93 -52.02
N GLN A 242 -21.19 -7.67 -51.82
CA GLN A 242 -21.35 -6.62 -52.84
C GLN A 242 -20.66 -5.29 -52.44
N GLN A 243 -19.99 -4.70 -53.43
CA GLN A 243 -19.33 -3.39 -53.41
C GLN A 243 -20.35 -2.25 -53.30
N GLN A 244 -20.06 -1.24 -52.46
CA GLN A 244 -20.11 0.16 -52.90
C GLN A 244 -19.44 1.13 -51.92
N SER A 245 -18.69 2.04 -52.52
CA SER A 245 -17.83 3.05 -51.94
C SER A 245 -18.59 4.12 -51.15
N ARG A 246 -18.13 4.43 -49.93
CA ARG A 246 -18.15 5.80 -49.37
C ARG A 246 -16.90 6.01 -48.52
N LYS A 247 -16.07 6.96 -48.97
CA LYS A 247 -14.94 7.55 -48.25
C LYS A 247 -15.48 8.48 -47.13
N THR A 248 -14.62 8.73 -46.14
CA THR A 248 -14.65 9.76 -45.06
C THR A 248 -15.78 9.62 -44.05
N ASP A 249 -15.60 9.59 -42.72
CA ASP A 249 -14.46 9.85 -41.85
C ASP A 249 -14.69 9.02 -40.57
N CYS A 250 -13.69 8.23 -40.15
CA CYS A 250 -13.66 7.70 -38.79
C CYS A 250 -13.02 8.77 -37.91
N ARG A 251 -13.81 9.38 -37.03
CA ARG A 251 -13.32 10.21 -35.94
C ARG A 251 -13.00 9.28 -34.76
N PRO A 252 -11.72 9.04 -34.40
CA PRO A 252 -11.43 8.56 -33.07
C PRO A 252 -11.50 9.78 -32.14
N SER A 253 -12.42 9.75 -31.18
CA SER A 253 -12.33 10.61 -30.00
C SER A 253 -11.23 10.06 -29.09
N SER A 254 -9.98 10.35 -29.44
CA SER A 254 -8.83 10.24 -28.54
C SER A 254 -8.46 11.65 -28.09
N SER A 255 -9.14 12.14 -27.06
CA SER A 255 -8.70 13.34 -26.35
C SER A 255 -7.52 12.95 -25.46
N GLY A 256 -6.37 13.59 -25.70
CA GLY A 256 -5.18 13.46 -24.86
C GLY A 256 -3.88 13.38 -25.66
N VAL A 257 -3.43 14.53 -26.17
CA VAL A 257 -2.06 14.81 -26.67
C VAL A 257 -1.57 13.82 -27.75
N GLY A 258 -2.16 13.94 -28.94
CA GLY A 258 -1.62 13.35 -30.17
C GLY A 258 -0.53 14.24 -30.76
N GLY A 259 0.73 13.82 -30.63
CA GLY A 259 1.86 14.38 -31.36
C GLY A 259 3.08 13.50 -31.16
N ASP A 260 3.76 13.14 -32.25
CA ASP A 260 5.10 12.54 -32.19
C ASP A 260 6.08 13.59 -31.65
N PHE A 261 6.17 13.75 -30.33
CA PHE A 261 7.10 14.68 -29.72
C PHE A 261 8.50 14.08 -29.74
N ALA A 262 9.37 14.64 -30.58
CA ALA A 262 10.76 14.21 -30.68
C ALA A 262 11.60 14.56 -29.44
N ASP A 263 11.14 15.48 -28.58
CA ASP A 263 11.82 15.88 -27.36
C ASP A 263 10.86 16.20 -26.20
N PRO A 264 11.27 16.00 -24.93
CA PRO A 264 10.42 16.24 -23.75
C PRO A 264 10.00 17.71 -23.56
N LYS A 265 10.79 18.66 -24.04
CA LYS A 265 10.49 20.09 -23.92
C LYS A 265 9.30 20.46 -24.80
N SER A 266 9.25 19.95 -26.03
CA SER A 266 8.17 20.13 -26.99
C SER A 266 6.85 19.54 -26.49
N PHE A 267 6.90 18.40 -25.81
CA PHE A 267 5.74 17.82 -25.13
C PHE A 267 5.21 18.73 -24.02
N LEU A 268 6.09 19.14 -23.09
CA LEU A 268 5.69 20.01 -21.98
C LEU A 268 5.14 21.36 -22.47
N MET A 269 5.70 21.89 -23.55
CA MET A 269 5.22 23.12 -24.16
C MET A 269 3.86 22.95 -24.84
N ALA A 270 3.58 21.78 -25.42
CA ALA A 270 2.26 21.46 -25.97
C ALA A 270 1.22 21.29 -24.84
N VAL A 271 1.56 20.56 -23.78
CA VAL A 271 0.70 20.37 -22.58
C VAL A 271 0.38 21.72 -21.93
N MET A 272 1.37 22.59 -21.74
CA MET A 272 1.19 23.92 -21.15
C MET A 272 0.24 24.83 -21.96
N ASN A 273 0.26 24.72 -23.30
CA ASN A 273 -0.51 25.57 -24.21
C ASN A 273 -1.86 24.96 -24.65
N ASP A 274 -2.18 23.74 -24.21
CA ASP A 274 -3.42 23.06 -24.58
C ASP A 274 -4.61 23.54 -23.72
N PRO A 275 -5.65 24.15 -24.32
CA PRO A 275 -6.82 24.60 -23.57
C PRO A 275 -7.69 23.46 -23.03
N ASP A 276 -7.59 22.25 -23.60
CA ASP A 276 -8.33 21.07 -23.16
C ASP A 276 -7.64 20.34 -22.00
N THR A 277 -6.40 20.73 -21.68
CA THR A 277 -5.62 20.19 -20.56
C THR A 277 -5.97 20.91 -19.24
N SER A 278 -6.00 20.15 -18.14
CA SER A 278 -6.33 20.68 -16.81
C SER A 278 -5.38 21.83 -16.41
N VAL A 279 -5.89 22.80 -15.65
CA VAL A 279 -5.08 23.94 -15.17
C VAL A 279 -3.90 23.46 -14.32
N HIS A 280 -4.09 22.38 -13.55
CA HIS A 280 -3.05 21.78 -12.72
C HIS A 280 -1.89 21.24 -13.56
N ASP A 281 -2.19 20.46 -14.61
CA ASP A 281 -1.15 19.85 -15.46
C ASP A 281 -0.40 20.92 -16.29
N ARG A 282 -1.09 22.00 -16.66
CA ARG A 282 -0.45 23.17 -17.28
C ARG A 282 0.53 23.88 -16.34
N ILE A 283 0.20 23.97 -15.05
CA ILE A 283 1.09 24.55 -14.04
C ILE A 283 2.31 23.66 -13.81
N GLU A 284 2.13 22.35 -13.71
CA GLU A 284 3.25 21.41 -13.54
C GLU A 284 4.17 21.40 -14.77
N ALA A 285 3.61 21.47 -15.98
CA ALA A 285 4.39 21.62 -17.20
C ALA A 285 5.19 22.94 -17.23
N ALA A 286 4.58 24.05 -16.80
CA ALA A 286 5.26 25.34 -16.69
C ALA A 286 6.42 25.29 -15.67
N LYS A 287 6.21 24.67 -14.49
CA LYS A 287 7.27 24.48 -13.48
C LYS A 287 8.44 23.68 -14.03
N ALA A 288 8.17 22.59 -14.73
CA ALA A 288 9.19 21.75 -15.34
C ALA A 288 10.00 22.48 -16.44
N LEU A 289 9.43 23.51 -17.07
CA LEU A 289 10.10 24.32 -18.09
C LEU A 289 10.95 25.47 -17.52
N LEU A 290 10.76 25.88 -16.25
CA LEU A 290 11.49 27.00 -15.63
C LEU A 290 13.03 26.93 -15.78
N PRO A 291 13.69 25.76 -15.57
CA PRO A 291 15.15 25.67 -15.72
C PRO A 291 15.66 25.93 -17.15
N TYR A 292 14.78 25.84 -18.16
CA TYR A 292 15.13 26.03 -19.56
C TYR A 292 14.86 27.45 -20.07
N PHE A 293 14.21 28.29 -19.27
CA PHE A 293 14.00 29.71 -19.56
C PHE A 293 15.06 30.61 -18.90
N GLU A 294 15.76 30.12 -17.88
CA GLU A 294 16.88 30.81 -17.24
C GLU A 294 18.23 30.40 -17.87
N SER A 295 18.46 30.78 -19.13
CA SER A 295 19.82 30.92 -19.66
C SER A 295 20.15 32.40 -19.78
N PRO A 296 20.96 32.97 -18.88
CA PRO A 296 21.61 34.24 -19.14
C PRO A 296 22.76 33.98 -20.11
N GLU A 297 22.55 34.26 -21.40
CA GLU A 297 23.68 34.57 -22.28
C GLU A 297 23.99 36.07 -22.15
N GLY A 298 25.13 36.40 -21.54
CA GLY A 298 25.78 37.72 -21.62
C GLY A 298 25.51 38.68 -20.47
#